data_AF-A0A965FA82-F1
#
_entry.id   AF-A0A965FA82-F1
#
_cell.length_a   1.000
_cell.length_b   1.000
_cell.length_c   1.000
_cell.angle_alpha   90.00
_cell.angle_beta   90.00
_cell.angle_gamma   90.00
#
_symmetry.space_group_name_H-M   'P 1'
#
loop_
_entity.id
_entity.type
_entity.pdbx_description
1 polymer ?
#
loop_
_entity_poly.entity_id
_entity_poly.type
_entity_poly.pdbx_seq_one_letter_code
_entity_poly.pdbx_strand_id
1 'polypeptide(L)' 'MPNPTRIEINCETGAESIIELTDAEVAQMEADRVAAEARKAEEEAAAKALSNLKASAKAKLIAGQPLTAEEADTLVI' A
#
# COMPACT_ATOMS: atom_id res chain seq x y z
N MET A 1 2.28 -28.29 9.98
CA MET A 1 2.50 -27.19 10.95
C MET A 1 1.11 -26.82 11.46
N PRO A 2 0.95 -26.52 12.76
CA PRO A 2 -0.34 -26.03 13.26
C PRO A 2 -0.71 -24.71 12.58
N ASN A 3 -1.99 -24.47 12.37
CA ASN A 3 -2.46 -23.22 11.80
C ASN A 3 -2.29 -22.09 12.84
N PRO A 4 -2.13 -20.83 12.39
CA PRO A 4 -2.12 -19.68 13.30
C PRO A 4 -3.42 -19.61 14.11
N THR A 5 -3.34 -19.06 15.33
CA THR A 5 -4.49 -18.94 16.23
C THR A 5 -4.94 -17.50 16.36
N ARG A 6 -6.25 -17.28 16.43
CA ARG A 6 -6.86 -16.02 16.87
C ARG A 6 -7.13 -16.11 18.37
N ILE A 7 -6.78 -15.05 19.09
CA ILE A 7 -7.12 -14.89 20.50
C ILE A 7 -8.29 -13.92 20.61
N GLU A 8 -9.40 -14.40 21.17
CA GLU A 8 -10.56 -13.59 21.50
C GLU A 8 -10.60 -13.35 23.01
N ILE A 9 -10.53 -12.09 23.41
CA ILE A 9 -10.56 -11.68 24.81
C ILE A 9 -11.93 -11.06 25.10
N ASN A 10 -12.69 -11.65 26.01
CA ASN A 10 -13.93 -11.06 26.48
C ASN A 10 -13.61 -9.81 27.32
N CYS A 11 -14.01 -8.62 26.85
CA CYS A 11 -13.70 -7.36 27.51
C CYS A 11 -14.40 -7.15 28.87
N GLU A 12 -15.44 -7.93 29.19
CA GLU A 12 -16.19 -7.82 30.44
C GLU A 12 -15.66 -8.75 31.52
N THR A 13 -15.26 -9.97 31.14
CA THR A 13 -14.82 -11.03 32.08
C THR A 13 -13.32 -11.26 32.06
N GLY A 14 -12.61 -10.76 31.04
CA GLY A 14 -11.20 -11.04 30.80
C GLY A 14 -10.91 -12.47 30.35
N ALA A 15 -11.93 -13.28 30.03
CA ALA A 15 -11.73 -14.65 29.57
C ALA A 15 -11.13 -14.67 28.16
N GLU A 16 -10.06 -15.46 27.99
CA GLU A 16 -9.39 -15.66 26.72
C GLU A 16 -9.86 -16.94 26.04
N SER A 17 -10.15 -16.87 24.74
CA SER A 17 -10.43 -18.01 23.88
C SER A 17 -9.40 -18.07 22.76
N ILE A 18 -8.67 -19.18 22.69
CA ILE A 18 -7.67 -19.42 21.64
C ILE A 18 -8.31 -20.33 20.60
N ILE A 19 -8.50 -19.80 19.39
CA ILE A 19 -9.20 -20.48 18.30
C ILE A 19 -8.20 -20.69 17.17
N GLU A 20 -7.98 -21.94 16.78
CA GLU A 20 -7.15 -22.27 15.62
C GLU A 20 -7.89 -21.91 14.33
N LEU A 21 -7.21 -21.21 13.43
CA LEU A 21 -7.77 -20.82 12.15
C LEU A 21 -7.96 -22.06 11.28
N THR A 22 -9.05 -22.07 10.52
CA THR A 22 -9.30 -23.10 9.52
C THR A 22 -8.37 -22.92 8.32
N ASP A 23 -8.12 -23.99 7.57
CA ASP A 23 -7.27 -23.94 6.36
C ASP A 23 -7.77 -22.91 5.33
N ALA A 24 -9.09 -22.71 5.25
CA ALA A 24 -9.69 -21.73 4.37
C ALA A 24 -9.38 -20.29 4.79
N GLU A 25 -9.40 -20.00 6.09
CA GLU A 25 -9.04 -18.68 6.62
C GLU A 25 -7.55 -18.39 6.45
N VAL A 26 -6.69 -19.40 6.64
CA VAL A 26 -5.25 -19.27 6.39
C VAL A 26 -4.97 -18.98 4.90
N ALA A 27 -5.67 -19.67 3.99
CA ALA A 27 -5.54 -19.41 2.56
C ALA A 27 -6.00 -18.01 2.15
N GLN A 28 -7.08 -17.49 2.75
CA GLN A 28 -7.53 -16.12 2.53
C GLN A 28 -6.52 -15.10 3.06
N MET A 29 -5.99 -15.29 4.27
CA MET A 29 -4.98 -14.41 4.84
C MET A 29 -3.72 -14.31 3.96
N GLU A 30 -3.30 -15.43 3.37
CA GLU A 30 -2.18 -15.45 2.44
C GLU A 30 -2.52 -14.73 1.12
N ALA A 31 -3.71 -14.94 0.58
CA ALA A 31 -4.16 -14.24 -0.63
C ALA A 31 -4.25 -12.72 -0.40
N ASP A 32 -4.78 -12.30 0.75
CA ASP A 32 -4.86 -10.90 1.15
C ASP A 32 -3.48 -10.27 1.32
N ARG A 33 -2.53 -11.02 1.88
CA ARG A 33 -1.13 -10.58 2.00
C ARG A 33 -0.53 -10.31 0.62
N VAL A 34 -0.63 -11.26 -0.31
CA VAL A 34 -0.12 -11.11 -1.68
C VAL A 34 -0.78 -9.93 -2.39
N ALA A 35 -2.10 -9.77 -2.24
CA ALA A 35 -2.84 -8.65 -2.84
C ALA A 35 -2.43 -7.30 -2.23
N ALA A 36 -2.18 -7.24 -0.92
CA ALA A 36 -1.68 -6.03 -0.26
C ALA A 36 -0.26 -5.67 -0.71
N GLU A 37 0.63 -6.65 -0.84
CA GLU A 37 1.99 -6.43 -1.35
C GLU A 37 1.98 -5.94 -2.80
N ALA A 38 1.14 -6.51 -3.66
CA ALA A 38 0.97 -6.06 -5.05
C ALA A 38 0.47 -4.61 -5.12
N ARG A 39 -0.59 -4.27 -4.38
CA ARG A 39 -1.12 -2.89 -4.33
C ARG A 39 -0.09 -1.90 -3.82
N LYS A 40 0.64 -2.25 -2.77
CA LYS A 40 1.70 -1.39 -2.22
C LYS A 40 2.80 -1.14 -3.26
N ALA A 41 3.23 -2.17 -4.00
CA ALA A 41 4.23 -2.01 -5.04
C ALA A 41 3.73 -1.11 -6.19
N GLU A 42 2.46 -1.23 -6.58
CA GLU A 42 1.83 -0.35 -7.58
C GLU A 42 1.75 1.11 -7.11
N GLU A 43 1.32 1.34 -5.87
CA GLU A 43 1.26 2.67 -5.26
C GLU A 43 2.65 3.32 -5.15
N GLU A 44 3.67 2.56 -4.71
CA GLU A 44 5.05 3.04 -4.63
C GLU A 44 5.61 3.37 -6.03
N ALA A 45 5.30 2.56 -7.05
CA ALA A 45 5.70 2.83 -8.43
C ALA A 45 5.03 4.10 -8.98
N ALA A 46 3.73 4.29 -8.73
CA ALA A 46 2.99 5.48 -9.14
C ALA A 46 3.50 6.73 -8.43
N ALA A 47 3.74 6.66 -7.12
CA ALA A 47 4.31 7.75 -6.33
C ALA A 47 5.71 8.14 -6.83
N LYS A 48 6.56 7.15 -7.15
CA LYS A 48 7.89 7.39 -7.71
C LYS A 48 7.82 8.03 -9.10
N ALA A 49 6.93 7.55 -9.96
CA ALA A 49 6.70 8.14 -11.29
C ALA A 49 6.24 9.59 -11.19
N LEU A 50 5.28 9.89 -10.30
CA LEU A 50 4.80 11.25 -10.06
C LEU A 50 5.90 12.17 -9.49
N SER A 51 6.71 11.66 -8.56
CA SER A 51 7.85 12.40 -8.00
C SER A 51 8.89 12.75 -9.07
N ASN A 52 9.21 11.79 -9.94
CA ASN A 52 10.11 12.00 -11.07
C ASN A 52 9.54 13.02 -12.06
N LEU A 53 8.24 12.95 -12.36
CA LEU A 53 7.55 13.89 -13.24
C LEU A 53 7.59 15.32 -12.68
N LYS A 54 7.31 15.49 -11.38
CA LYS A 54 7.43 16.78 -10.67
C LYS A 54 8.87 17.31 -10.66
N ALA A 55 9.86 16.44 -10.46
CA ALA A 55 11.27 16.82 -10.49
C ALA A 55 11.71 17.30 -11.88
N SER A 56 11.29 16.57 -12.93
CA SER A 56 11.51 16.97 -14.34
C SER A 56 10.84 18.30 -14.65
N ALA A 57 9.57 18.46 -14.27
CA ALA A 57 8.81 19.68 -14.45
C ALA A 57 9.50 20.88 -13.78
N LYS A 58 9.92 20.73 -12.51
CA LYS A 58 10.64 21.77 -11.78
C LYS A 58 11.97 22.14 -12.44
N ALA A 59 12.73 21.15 -12.90
CA ALA A 59 14.01 21.38 -13.58
C ALA A 59 13.82 22.17 -14.89
N LYS A 60 12.82 21.80 -15.69
CA LYS A 60 12.49 22.52 -16.94
C LYS A 60 12.00 23.94 -16.68
N LEU A 61 11.15 24.13 -15.67
CA LEU A 61 10.66 25.45 -15.29
C LEU A 61 11.82 26.39 -14.89
N ILE A 62 12.77 25.91 -14.08
CA ILE A 62 13.96 26.68 -13.68
C ILE A 62 14.84 26.99 -14.90
N ALA A 63 14.99 26.04 -15.81
CA ALA A 63 15.79 26.19 -17.02
C ALA A 63 15.10 27.02 -18.12
N GLY A 64 13.86 27.47 -17.93
CA GLY A 64 13.08 28.17 -18.95
C GLY A 64 12.72 27.30 -20.17
N GLN A 65 12.74 25.97 -20.01
CA GLN A 65 12.38 25.03 -21.06
C GLN A 65 10.86 24.80 -21.07
N PRO A 66 10.24 24.55 -22.24
CA PRO A 66 8.82 24.24 -22.32
C PRO A 66 8.49 22.95 -21.56
N LEU A 67 7.37 22.97 -20.85
CA LEU A 67 6.80 21.83 -20.12
C LEU A 67 5.85 21.04 -21.02
N THR A 68 5.79 19.72 -20.83
CA THR A 68 4.67 18.93 -21.38
C THR A 68 3.40 19.18 -20.57
N ALA A 69 2.23 18.87 -21.14
CA ALA A 69 0.95 18.99 -20.44
C ALA A 69 0.95 18.19 -19.12
N GLU A 70 1.42 16.95 -19.18
CA GLU A 70 1.53 16.06 -18.01
C GLU A 70 2.46 16.61 -16.93
N GLU A 71 3.58 17.23 -17.31
CA GLU A 71 4.49 17.88 -16.35
C GLU A 71 3.85 19.11 -15.71
N ALA A 72 3.16 19.94 -16.50
CA ALA A 72 2.49 21.15 -16.02
C ALA A 72 1.36 20.82 -15.05
N ASP A 73 0.55 19.80 -15.32
CA ASP A 73 -0.56 19.38 -14.47
C ASP A 73 -0.11 18.92 -13.06
N THR A 74 1.16 18.54 -12.91
CA THR A 74 1.69 18.17 -11.59
C THR A 74 2.10 19.35 -10.71
N LEU A 75 2.20 20.54 -11.27
CA LEU A 75 2.62 21.75 -10.57
C LEU A 75 1.38 22.48 -10.03
N VAL A 76 1.37 22.75 -8.73
CA VAL A 76 0.40 23.68 -8.13
C VAL A 76 1.04 25.07 -8.19
N ILE A 77 0.54 25.90 -9.09
CA ILE A 77 1.01 27.27 -9.39
C ILE A 77 0.07 28.32 -8.81
#